data_AF-A0A060CQT7-F1
#
_entry.id   AF-A0A060CQT7-F1
#
_cell.length_a   1.000
_cell.length_b   1.000
_cell.length_c   1.000
_cell.angle_alpha   90.00
_cell.angle_beta   90.00
_cell.angle_gamma   90.00
#
_symmetry.space_group_name_H-M   'P 1'
#
loop_
_entity.id
_entity.type
_entity.pdbx_description
1 polymer ?
#
loop_
_entity_poly.entity_id
_entity_poly.type
_entity_poly.pdbx_seq_one_letter_code
_entity_poly.pdbx_strand_id
1 'polypeptide(L)'
;YGLFYDNLSNCWLDLGNEIDNYHTAYRRWQAEAGDIDYYIFTGKRVLDVTKAFVRLTGKTLFGPKWSLGYSGSTMHYTDAPDAQNQLMNFIRLCNEHAIPCDSFQLSSGYTSINGKRYVFNWNYDKVPQPKVMSQAFHDAGLRLAANIKPCLLQDHPRYNEVAERGLFI
;
A
#
# COMPACT_ATOMS: atom_id res chain seq x y z
N TYR A 1 -12.36 -21.43 17.91
CA TYR A 1 -11.19 -20.73 18.49
C TYR A 1 -10.39 -20.12 17.35
N GLY A 2 -9.42 -19.24 17.65
CA GLY A 2 -8.41 -18.76 16.70
C GLY A 2 -7.00 -19.01 17.25
N LEU A 3 -6.01 -19.19 16.37
CA LEU A 3 -4.59 -19.24 16.71
C LEU A 3 -3.86 -18.12 15.98
N PHE A 4 -2.92 -17.47 16.66
CA PHE A 4 -1.98 -16.52 16.09
C PHE A 4 -0.57 -16.95 16.47
N TYR A 5 0.26 -17.26 15.49
CA TYR A 5 1.68 -17.56 15.68
C TYR A 5 2.45 -16.24 15.60
N ASP A 6 3.09 -15.83 16.69
CA ASP A 6 3.79 -14.56 16.80
C ASP A 6 5.26 -14.76 16.42
N ASN A 7 5.49 -14.89 15.12
CA ASN A 7 6.82 -15.11 14.55
C ASN A 7 6.94 -14.36 13.21
N LEU A 8 8.01 -13.58 13.06
CA LEU A 8 8.23 -12.70 11.90
C LEU A 8 9.04 -13.37 10.77
N SER A 9 9.52 -14.59 10.97
CA SER A 9 10.27 -15.34 9.96
C SER A 9 9.34 -15.97 8.92
N ASN A 10 9.92 -16.48 7.83
CA ASN A 10 9.17 -17.29 6.88
C ASN A 10 8.57 -18.50 7.58
N CYS A 11 7.27 -18.73 7.38
CA CYS A 11 6.56 -19.84 8.01
C CYS A 11 5.74 -20.65 6.99
N TRP A 12 5.46 -21.88 7.37
CA TRP A 12 4.61 -22.79 6.62
C TRP A 12 3.50 -23.31 7.51
N LEU A 13 2.29 -23.30 6.97
CA LEU A 13 1.10 -23.80 7.64
C LEU A 13 0.50 -24.92 6.79
N ASP A 14 0.60 -26.15 7.30
CA ASP A 14 -0.12 -27.30 6.76
C ASP A 14 -1.46 -27.45 7.50
N LEU A 15 -2.55 -27.50 6.75
CA LEU A 15 -3.92 -27.63 7.25
C LEU A 15 -4.53 -29.00 6.96
N GLY A 16 -3.74 -30.07 7.11
CA GLY A 16 -4.17 -31.45 6.88
C GLY A 16 -3.92 -31.94 5.46
N ASN A 17 -2.97 -31.33 4.75
CA ASN A 17 -2.57 -31.75 3.40
C ASN A 17 -1.48 -32.82 3.42
N GLU A 18 -0.72 -32.93 4.51
CA GLU A 18 0.32 -33.94 4.64
C GLU A 18 -0.29 -35.36 4.69
N ILE A 19 0.13 -36.21 3.75
CA ILE A 19 -0.27 -37.62 3.70
C ILE A 19 0.73 -38.41 4.53
N ASP A 20 0.31 -38.83 5.72
CA ASP A 20 1.13 -39.61 6.63
C ASP A 20 0.51 -41.00 6.86
N ASN A 21 1.33 -42.04 6.81
CA ASN A 21 0.87 -43.43 6.94
C ASN A 21 0.54 -43.83 8.39
N TYR A 22 1.03 -43.07 9.37
CA TYR A 22 0.93 -43.40 10.80
C TYR A 22 -0.02 -42.47 11.57
N HIS A 23 -0.28 -41.27 11.07
CA HIS A 23 -1.12 -40.26 11.72
C HIS A 23 -2.32 -39.89 10.85
N THR A 24 -3.46 -39.67 11.50
CA THR A 24 -4.61 -39.05 10.85
C THR A 24 -4.32 -37.58 10.50
N ALA A 25 -5.12 -36.98 9.63
CA ALA A 25 -4.98 -35.56 9.24
C ALA A 25 -4.73 -34.63 10.44
N TYR A 26 -3.64 -33.88 10.39
CA TYR A 26 -3.19 -32.97 11.45
C TYR A 26 -2.87 -31.58 10.89
N ARG A 27 -2.74 -30.60 11.79
CA ARG A 27 -2.24 -29.27 11.43
C ARG A 27 -0.82 -29.13 11.92
N ARG A 28 0.03 -28.57 11.08
CA ARG A 28 1.44 -28.34 11.39
C ARG A 28 1.79 -26.90 11.07
N TRP A 29 2.46 -26.26 12.01
CA TRP A 29 3.09 -24.96 11.77
C TRP A 29 4.59 -25.12 11.98
N GLN A 30 5.37 -24.51 11.09
CA GLN A 30 6.82 -24.44 11.20
C GLN A 30 7.30 -23.06 10.79
N ALA A 31 8.42 -22.62 11.34
CA ALA A 31 9.10 -21.39 11.02
C ALA A 31 10.58 -21.67 10.71
N GLU A 32 11.17 -20.84 9.85
CA GLU A 32 12.58 -20.93 9.49
C GLU A 32 13.50 -20.63 10.68
N ALA A 33 13.10 -19.70 11.54
CA ALA A 33 13.83 -19.29 12.73
C ALA A 33 12.90 -18.71 13.81
N GLY A 34 13.48 -18.42 14.98
CA GLY A 34 12.76 -17.83 16.10
C GLY A 34 11.99 -18.85 16.94
N ASP A 35 11.43 -18.37 18.03
CA ASP A 35 10.72 -19.20 18.99
C ASP A 35 9.31 -19.56 18.50
N ILE A 36 8.75 -20.61 19.10
CA ILE A 36 7.33 -20.94 18.94
C ILE A 36 6.56 -20.16 20.01
N ASP A 37 6.17 -18.93 19.67
CA ASP A 37 5.23 -18.12 20.45
C ASP A 37 3.86 -18.08 19.75
N TYR A 38 2.78 -18.38 20.48
CA TYR A 38 1.44 -18.36 19.91
C TYR A 38 0.34 -18.11 20.93
N TYR A 39 -0.75 -17.53 20.44
CA TYR A 39 -1.91 -17.13 21.23
C TYR A 39 -3.15 -17.91 20.78
N ILE A 40 -3.88 -18.50 21.73
CA ILE A 40 -5.18 -19.13 21.50
C ILE A 40 -6.30 -18.19 21.94
N PHE A 41 -7.22 -17.90 21.03
CA PHE A 41 -8.41 -17.10 21.30
C PHE A 41 -9.65 -17.99 21.30
N THR A 42 -10.44 -17.94 22.37
CA THR A 42 -11.69 -18.68 22.48
C THR A 42 -12.89 -17.73 22.50
N GLY A 43 -14.04 -18.21 22.04
CA GLY A 43 -15.25 -17.41 21.93
C GLY A 43 -16.41 -18.24 21.41
N LYS A 44 -17.64 -17.88 21.79
CA LYS A 44 -18.84 -18.58 21.34
C LYS A 44 -19.13 -18.32 19.86
N ARG A 45 -18.71 -17.15 19.36
CA ARG A 45 -18.86 -16.73 17.95
C ARG A 45 -17.51 -16.28 17.41
N VAL A 46 -17.38 -16.32 16.08
CA VAL A 46 -16.21 -15.78 15.37
C VAL A 46 -15.94 -14.32 15.75
N LEU A 47 -16.99 -13.50 15.87
CA LEU A 47 -16.87 -12.10 16.29
C LEU A 47 -16.16 -11.93 17.65
N ASP A 48 -16.40 -12.84 18.60
CA ASP A 48 -15.80 -12.76 19.93
C ASP A 48 -14.29 -13.07 19.85
N VAL A 49 -13.92 -14.04 19.00
CA VAL A 49 -12.52 -14.35 18.68
C VAL A 49 -11.83 -13.18 17.98
N THR A 50 -12.46 -12.58 16.96
CA THR A 50 -11.92 -11.41 16.24
C THR A 50 -11.69 -10.23 17.18
N LYS A 51 -12.63 -9.94 18.09
CA LYS A 51 -12.46 -8.87 19.09
C LYS A 51 -11.30 -9.11 20.04
N ALA A 52 -11.06 -10.36 20.43
CA ALA A 52 -9.92 -10.71 21.27
C ALA A 52 -8.59 -10.56 20.52
N PHE A 53 -8.52 -11.03 19.27
CA PHE A 53 -7.35 -10.87 18.41
C PHE A 53 -7.00 -9.40 18.16
N VAL A 54 -7.96 -8.57 17.74
CA VAL A 54 -7.77 -7.13 17.49
C VAL A 54 -7.35 -6.37 18.76
N ARG A 55 -7.74 -6.84 19.95
CA ARG A 55 -7.28 -6.24 21.21
C ARG A 55 -5.80 -6.48 21.45
N LEU A 56 -5.29 -7.64 21.04
CA LEU A 56 -3.87 -7.99 21.15
C LEU A 56 -3.03 -7.26 20.08
N THR A 57 -3.45 -7.32 18.81
CA THR A 57 -2.63 -6.88 17.68
C THR A 57 -2.81 -5.40 17.29
N GLY A 58 -3.82 -4.74 17.86
CA GLY A 58 -4.09 -3.32 17.61
C GLY A 58 -5.36 -3.09 16.81
N LYS A 59 -6.05 -2.01 17.15
CA LYS A 59 -7.30 -1.60 16.49
C LYS A 59 -7.00 -0.76 15.24
N THR A 60 -7.82 -0.94 14.21
CA THR A 60 -7.84 -0.03 13.07
C THR A 60 -8.16 1.39 13.52
N LEU A 61 -7.32 2.34 13.11
CA LEU A 61 -7.57 3.77 13.32
C LEU A 61 -8.73 4.23 12.44
N PHE A 62 -9.52 5.18 12.95
CA PHE A 62 -10.57 5.79 12.14
C PHE A 62 -9.94 6.72 11.10
N GLY A 63 -10.07 6.34 9.83
CA GLY A 63 -9.53 7.11 8.71
C GLY A 63 -10.24 8.46 8.53
N PRO A 64 -9.63 9.39 7.76
CA PRO A 64 -10.29 10.64 7.43
C PRO A 64 -11.51 10.37 6.53
N LYS A 65 -12.58 11.17 6.68
CA LYS A 65 -13.87 10.95 5.98
C LYS A 65 -13.72 10.75 4.46
N TRP A 66 -12.82 11.50 3.82
CA TRP A 66 -12.57 11.42 2.37
C TRP A 66 -12.08 10.03 1.91
N SER A 67 -11.50 9.22 2.79
CA SER A 67 -11.05 7.87 2.43
C SER A 67 -12.20 6.86 2.23
N LEU A 68 -13.44 7.25 2.53
CA LEU A 68 -14.63 6.43 2.30
C LEU A 68 -15.25 6.67 0.92
N GLY A 69 -14.83 7.74 0.24
CA GLY A 69 -15.35 8.13 -1.06
C GLY A 69 -14.69 7.40 -2.23
N TYR A 70 -15.16 7.72 -3.44
CA TYR A 70 -14.52 7.25 -4.66
C TYR A 70 -13.11 7.87 -4.79
N SER A 71 -12.13 7.02 -5.08
CA SER A 71 -10.77 7.43 -5.38
C SER A 71 -10.41 7.04 -6.81
N GLY A 72 -10.05 8.05 -7.63
CA GLY A 72 -9.47 7.81 -8.95
C GLY A 72 -8.08 7.20 -8.85
N SER A 73 -7.72 6.33 -9.80
CA SER A 73 -6.36 5.78 -9.93
C SER A 73 -6.18 5.19 -11.32
N THR A 74 -5.07 5.49 -11.97
CA THR A 74 -4.66 4.81 -13.21
C THR A 74 -3.19 5.07 -13.51
N MET A 75 -2.49 4.07 -14.03
CA MET A 75 -1.17 4.27 -14.63
C MET A 75 -1.27 5.18 -15.86
N HIS A 76 -2.36 5.09 -16.62
CA HIS A 76 -2.54 5.76 -17.92
C HIS A 76 -2.26 7.27 -17.85
N TYR A 77 -2.91 8.00 -16.93
CA TYR A 77 -2.68 9.43 -16.78
C TYR A 77 -1.25 9.74 -16.36
N THR A 78 -0.72 9.01 -15.37
CA THR A 78 0.61 9.29 -14.83
C THR A 78 1.74 8.92 -15.80
N ASP A 79 1.50 8.00 -16.74
CA ASP A 79 2.47 7.59 -17.76
C ASP A 79 2.46 8.45 -19.01
N ALA A 80 1.35 9.13 -19.28
CA ALA A 80 1.19 9.98 -20.44
C ALA A 80 2.33 11.02 -20.53
N PRO A 81 2.81 11.33 -21.75
CA PRO A 81 3.79 12.41 -21.95
C PRO A 81 3.30 13.76 -21.42
N ASP A 82 1.99 13.98 -21.37
CA ASP A 82 1.30 15.17 -20.87
C ASP A 82 0.55 14.91 -19.55
N ALA A 83 1.12 14.08 -18.66
CA ALA A 83 0.46 13.59 -17.45
C ALA A 83 -0.26 14.67 -16.63
N GLN A 84 0.32 15.87 -16.48
CA GLN A 84 -0.34 16.97 -15.78
C GLN A 84 -1.67 17.35 -16.44
N ASN A 85 -1.72 17.47 -17.76
CA ASN A 85 -2.95 17.81 -18.49
C ASN A 85 -4.01 16.71 -18.34
N GLN A 86 -3.60 15.45 -18.39
CA GLN A 86 -4.49 14.30 -18.18
C GLN A 86 -5.10 14.30 -16.77
N LEU A 87 -4.28 14.58 -15.75
CA LEU A 87 -4.73 14.69 -14.36
C LEU A 87 -5.66 15.89 -14.13
N MET A 88 -5.39 17.03 -14.78
CA MET A 88 -6.30 18.18 -14.75
C MET A 88 -7.62 17.89 -15.48
N ASN A 89 -7.56 17.15 -16.59
CA ASN A 89 -8.75 16.72 -17.32
C ASN A 89 -9.60 15.74 -16.51
N PHE A 90 -9.01 14.90 -15.67
CA PHE A 90 -9.77 14.05 -14.74
C PHE A 90 -10.67 14.87 -13.81
N ILE A 91 -10.16 15.96 -13.22
CA ILE A 91 -10.96 16.87 -12.37
C ILE A 91 -12.16 17.40 -13.17
N ARG A 92 -11.91 17.85 -14.41
CA ARG A 92 -12.95 18.36 -15.32
C ARG A 92 -14.02 17.30 -15.61
N LEU A 93 -13.62 16.07 -15.89
CA LEU A 93 -14.53 14.95 -16.18
C LEU A 93 -15.39 14.57 -14.96
N CYS A 94 -14.82 14.55 -13.76
CA CYS A 94 -15.60 14.33 -12.54
C CYS A 94 -16.71 15.38 -12.39
N ASN A 95 -16.39 16.66 -12.64
CA ASN A 95 -17.38 17.73 -12.60
C ASN A 95 -18.41 17.63 -13.75
N GLU A 96 -17.96 17.41 -14.98
CA GLU A 96 -18.82 17.28 -16.17
C GLU A 96 -19.86 16.17 -16.04
N HIS A 97 -19.44 15.01 -15.51
CA HIS A 97 -20.30 13.84 -15.37
C HIS A 97 -20.96 13.73 -14.00
N ALA A 98 -20.83 14.75 -13.14
CA ALA A 98 -21.35 14.78 -11.78
C ALA A 98 -20.98 13.51 -10.98
N ILE A 99 -19.73 13.05 -11.12
CA ILE A 99 -19.17 11.90 -10.39
C ILE A 99 -18.51 12.43 -9.12
N PRO A 100 -19.06 12.15 -7.91
CA PRO A 100 -18.41 12.50 -6.66
C PRO A 100 -17.07 11.76 -6.55
N CYS A 101 -16.01 12.50 -6.24
CA CYS A 101 -14.67 11.96 -6.10
C CYS A 101 -13.98 12.68 -4.94
N ASP A 102 -13.39 11.90 -4.02
CA ASP A 102 -12.77 12.43 -2.80
C ASP A 102 -11.24 12.42 -2.90
N SER A 103 -10.67 11.57 -3.74
CA SER A 103 -9.22 11.50 -3.91
C SER A 103 -8.77 10.96 -5.27
N PHE A 104 -7.48 11.16 -5.55
CA PHE A 104 -6.79 10.54 -6.66
C PHE A 104 -5.44 9.96 -6.21
N GLN A 105 -5.21 8.69 -6.53
CA GLN A 105 -3.94 8.01 -6.27
C GLN A 105 -3.02 8.13 -7.48
N LEU A 106 -1.91 8.84 -7.29
CA LEU A 106 -0.86 8.97 -8.28
C LEU A 106 -0.06 7.67 -8.35
N SER A 107 -0.31 6.84 -9.36
CA SER A 107 0.52 5.69 -9.68
C SER A 107 1.94 6.12 -10.09
N SER A 108 2.93 5.21 -10.11
CA SER A 108 4.35 5.56 -10.25
C SER A 108 4.76 6.25 -11.57
N GLY A 109 3.84 6.45 -12.50
CA GLY A 109 3.98 7.26 -13.72
C GLY A 109 4.78 8.55 -13.56
N TYR A 110 4.35 9.36 -12.59
CA TYR A 110 4.82 10.72 -12.36
C TYR A 110 6.30 10.80 -11.94
N THR A 111 6.92 9.67 -11.57
CA THR A 111 8.30 9.63 -11.08
C THR A 111 9.32 9.14 -12.10
N SER A 112 8.89 8.85 -13.33
CA SER A 112 9.71 8.08 -14.26
C SER A 112 10.97 8.81 -14.74
N ILE A 113 12.07 8.07 -14.93
CA ILE A 113 13.23 8.48 -15.72
C ILE A 113 13.57 7.30 -16.64
N ASN A 114 13.63 7.51 -17.97
CA ASN A 114 14.01 6.48 -18.94
C ASN A 114 13.31 5.11 -18.74
N GLY A 115 12.01 5.11 -18.42
CA GLY A 115 11.21 3.89 -18.22
C GLY A 115 11.30 3.24 -16.83
N LYS A 116 12.23 3.68 -15.97
CA LYS A 116 12.32 3.25 -14.56
C LYS A 116 11.54 4.20 -13.63
N ARG A 117 11.22 3.76 -12.41
CA ARG A 117 10.41 4.51 -11.43
C ARG A 117 11.24 4.85 -10.19
N TYR A 118 11.32 6.13 -9.86
CA TYR A 118 12.20 6.64 -8.82
C TYR A 118 11.38 7.32 -7.73
N VAL A 119 11.24 6.71 -6.55
CA VAL A 119 10.47 7.33 -5.46
C VAL A 119 11.10 8.68 -5.06
N PHE A 120 10.29 9.65 -4.63
CA PHE A 120 10.76 11.01 -4.32
C PHE A 120 11.33 11.81 -5.52
N ASN A 121 10.97 11.44 -6.75
CA ASN A 121 11.30 12.16 -7.97
C ASN A 121 10.04 12.63 -8.70
N TRP A 122 10.05 13.84 -9.25
CA TRP A 122 9.06 14.30 -10.23
C TRP A 122 9.67 14.25 -11.62
N ASN A 123 8.96 13.65 -12.57
CA ASN A 123 9.25 13.83 -13.99
C ASN A 123 8.65 15.17 -14.43
N TYR A 124 9.50 16.20 -14.52
CA TYR A 124 9.07 17.55 -14.89
C TYR A 124 8.74 17.71 -16.38
N ASP A 125 9.11 16.76 -17.25
CA ASP A 125 8.67 16.78 -18.65
C ASP A 125 7.18 16.44 -18.74
N LYS A 126 6.72 15.46 -17.94
CA LYS A 126 5.32 15.02 -17.88
C LYS A 126 4.47 15.86 -16.93
N VAL A 127 5.06 16.29 -15.82
CA VAL A 127 4.42 17.10 -14.77
C VAL A 127 5.26 18.35 -14.51
N PRO A 128 5.20 19.36 -15.38
CA PRO A 128 6.06 20.54 -15.31
C PRO A 128 5.79 21.42 -14.09
N GLN A 129 4.56 21.42 -13.56
CA GLN A 129 4.15 22.27 -12.44
C GLN A 129 3.39 21.44 -11.40
N PRO A 130 4.05 20.51 -10.69
CA PRO A 130 3.38 19.58 -9.77
C PRO A 130 2.65 20.30 -8.64
N LYS A 131 3.18 21.44 -8.16
CA LYS A 131 2.52 22.27 -7.15
C LYS A 131 1.20 22.87 -7.65
N VAL A 132 1.15 23.33 -8.90
CA VAL A 132 -0.07 23.89 -9.50
C VAL A 132 -1.12 22.80 -9.69
N MET A 133 -0.69 21.65 -10.21
CA MET A 133 -1.56 20.47 -10.35
C MET A 133 -2.12 20.05 -8.99
N SER A 134 -1.27 19.90 -7.97
CA SER A 134 -1.73 19.52 -6.63
C SER A 134 -2.68 20.54 -6.01
N GLN A 135 -2.44 21.84 -6.23
CA GLN A 135 -3.35 22.88 -5.77
C GLN A 135 -4.71 22.77 -6.46
N ALA A 136 -4.75 22.53 -7.76
CA ALA A 136 -6.02 22.36 -8.48
C ALA A 136 -6.85 21.17 -7.99
N PHE A 137 -6.22 20.04 -7.63
CA PHE A 137 -6.92 18.92 -6.98
C PHE A 137 -7.54 19.36 -5.66
N HIS A 138 -6.77 20.06 -4.81
CA HIS A 138 -7.27 20.55 -3.52
C HIS A 138 -8.39 21.58 -3.67
N ASP A 139 -8.29 22.49 -4.62
CA ASP A 139 -9.31 23.50 -4.90
C ASP A 139 -10.62 22.86 -5.39
N ALA A 140 -10.53 21.73 -6.11
CA ALA A 140 -11.68 20.93 -6.50
C ALA A 140 -12.22 20.03 -5.36
N GLY A 141 -11.62 20.06 -4.17
CA GLY A 141 -12.02 19.26 -3.01
C GLY A 141 -11.45 17.84 -2.97
N LEU A 142 -10.54 17.49 -3.90
CA LEU A 142 -9.93 16.16 -4.00
C LEU A 142 -8.59 16.09 -3.25
N ARG A 143 -8.31 14.96 -2.62
CA ARG A 143 -7.00 14.64 -2.04
C ARG A 143 -6.09 13.91 -3.03
N LEU A 144 -4.78 14.11 -2.92
CA LEU A 144 -3.79 13.36 -3.70
C LEU A 144 -3.02 12.38 -2.80
N ALA A 145 -2.88 11.15 -3.27
CA ALA A 145 -2.06 10.12 -2.63
C ALA A 145 -0.93 9.67 -3.56
N ALA A 146 0.32 9.97 -3.18
CA ALA A 146 1.49 9.62 -3.97
C ALA A 146 1.90 8.15 -3.76
N ASN A 147 2.17 7.41 -4.84
CA ASN A 147 2.80 6.10 -4.74
C ASN A 147 4.26 6.22 -4.30
N ILE A 148 4.61 5.60 -3.18
CA ILE A 148 5.96 5.54 -2.61
C ILE A 148 6.28 4.08 -2.25
N LYS A 149 7.55 3.69 -2.35
CA LYS A 149 8.09 2.37 -1.99
C LYS A 149 9.30 2.53 -1.07
N PRO A 150 9.56 1.56 -0.16
CA PRO A 150 10.66 1.65 0.80
C PRO A 150 12.00 1.20 0.20
N CYS A 151 12.32 1.64 -1.03
CA CYS A 151 13.56 1.31 -1.70
C CYS A 151 13.97 2.38 -2.71
N LEU A 152 15.27 2.56 -2.89
CA LEU A 152 15.85 3.31 -4.01
C LEU A 152 16.47 2.34 -5.01
N LEU A 153 16.34 2.65 -6.29
CA LEU A 153 17.17 2.00 -7.31
C LEU A 153 18.62 2.43 -7.13
N GLN A 154 19.57 1.55 -7.50
CA GLN A 154 21.00 1.85 -7.38
C GLN A 154 21.42 3.06 -8.22
N ASP A 155 20.74 3.31 -9.34
CA ASP A 155 20.94 4.47 -10.22
C ASP A 155 20.01 5.65 -9.86
N HIS A 156 19.45 5.68 -8.65
CA HIS A 156 18.62 6.79 -8.21
C HIS A 156 19.46 8.08 -8.07
N PRO A 157 18.99 9.26 -8.53
CA PRO A 157 19.77 10.51 -8.47
C PRO A 157 20.23 10.90 -7.06
N ARG A 158 19.47 10.48 -6.04
CA ARG A 158 19.76 10.69 -4.61
C ARG A 158 20.38 9.49 -3.90
N TYR A 159 20.84 8.47 -4.62
CA TYR A 159 21.38 7.25 -4.01
C TYR A 159 22.58 7.57 -3.10
N ASN A 160 23.57 8.31 -3.62
CA ASN A 160 24.79 8.65 -2.86
C ASN A 160 24.46 9.49 -1.61
N GLU A 161 23.56 10.48 -1.72
CA GLU A 161 23.11 11.28 -0.57
C GLU A 161 22.53 10.40 0.55
N VAL A 162 21.73 9.40 0.18
CA VAL A 162 21.09 8.47 1.14
C VAL A 162 22.11 7.49 1.72
N ALA A 163 23.07 7.02 0.92
CA ALA A 163 24.16 6.16 1.36
C ALA A 163 25.11 6.86 2.34
N GLU A 164 25.56 8.08 2.02
CA GLU A 164 26.44 8.89 2.87
C GLU A 164 25.82 9.19 4.25
N ARG A 165 24.48 9.24 4.31
CA ARG A 165 23.72 9.44 5.54
C ARG A 165 23.41 8.14 6.30
N GLY A 166 23.85 6.98 5.80
CA GLY A 166 23.63 5.68 6.44
C GLY A 166 22.15 5.29 6.54
N LEU A 167 21.33 5.68 5.56
CA LEU A 167 19.86 5.46 5.60
C LEU A 167 19.41 4.14 4.94
N PHE A 168 20.33 3.38 4.35
CA PHE A 168 20.05 2.04 3.86
C PHE A 168 20.25 1.00 4.97
N ILE A 169 19.51 -0.11 4.87
CA ILE A 169 19.65 -1.30 5.71
C ILE A 169 20.80 -2.14 5.18
#